data_AF-A0A8X8D4M7-F1
#
_entry.id   AF-A0A8X8D4M7-F1
#
_cell.length_a   1.000
_cell.length_b   1.000
_cell.length_c   1.000
_cell.angle_alpha   90.00
_cell.angle_beta   90.00
_cell.angle_gamma   90.00
#
_symmetry.space_group_name_H-M   'P 1'
#
loop_
_entity.id
_entity.type
_entity.pdbx_description
1 polymer ?
#
loop_
_entity_poly.entity_id
_entity_poly.type
_entity_poly.pdbx_seq_one_letter_code
_entity_poly.pdbx_strand_id
1 'polypeptide(L)'
;MNERGVRERTERKERAKLKLERERKAKEEAIKQREAIEAVHRCRSLDAIHAHLKVDEQMLENLLGGRGIVFPSILEAVSFQGSGDKIKIPPSCFTELSDQGAFDKGTLYFQLSVIHQEGSSEMINADSKQLTTHSSVLEFTAEEGSGGLPPHVWSNLFPLDSPKAPLIEVRYVWLPKGTYAKLEPDVFGFSNLPNHKAVLETNLQQHMKVFHKSLQCPCGVVLEKEQMVQHQASISPHRLLITCWFCGDMVQSGTLATDVCYRLSGLTENEGVCGSKTAPCDAPAGGL
;
A
#
# COMPACT_ATOMS: atom_id res chain seq x y z
N MET A 1 26.64 -58.05 -76.60
CA MET A 1 26.14 -57.89 -75.22
C MET A 1 25.30 -56.61 -75.19
N ASN A 2 23.99 -56.67 -74.93
CA ASN A 2 23.04 -55.57 -75.23
C ASN A 2 23.06 -54.45 -74.18
N GLU A 3 23.80 -53.36 -74.44
CA GLU A 3 23.94 -52.20 -73.56
C GLU A 3 22.62 -51.47 -73.24
N ARG A 4 21.64 -51.49 -74.17
CA ARG A 4 20.32 -50.88 -73.96
C ARG A 4 19.53 -51.52 -72.83
N GLY A 5 19.58 -52.85 -72.70
CA GLY A 5 18.86 -53.57 -71.65
C GLY A 5 19.46 -53.41 -70.25
N VAL A 6 20.76 -53.09 -70.18
CA VAL A 6 21.46 -52.81 -68.91
C VAL A 6 21.10 -51.41 -68.41
N ARG A 7 21.11 -50.39 -69.30
CA ARG A 7 20.69 -49.01 -68.96
C ARG A 7 19.25 -48.94 -68.46
N GLU A 8 18.33 -49.64 -69.12
CA GLU A 8 16.93 -49.64 -68.71
C GLU A 8 16.72 -50.29 -67.33
N ARG A 9 17.47 -51.36 -67.03
CA ARG A 9 17.46 -52.01 -65.70
C ARG A 9 18.03 -51.11 -64.61
N THR A 10 19.07 -50.32 -64.90
CA THR A 10 19.66 -49.38 -63.94
C THR A 10 18.74 -48.19 -63.67
N GLU A 11 18.10 -47.63 -64.70
CA GLU A 11 17.16 -46.51 -64.54
C GLU A 11 15.92 -46.90 -63.73
N ARG A 12 15.39 -48.12 -63.92
CA ARG A 12 14.28 -48.63 -63.10
C ARG A 12 14.67 -48.79 -61.62
N LYS A 13 15.90 -49.25 -61.35
CA LYS A 13 16.44 -49.37 -59.98
C LYS A 13 16.65 -48.00 -59.33
N GLU A 14 17.19 -47.03 -60.06
CA GLU A 14 17.39 -45.65 -59.61
C GLU A 14 16.04 -44.96 -59.29
N ARG A 15 15.04 -45.08 -60.18
CA ARG A 15 13.69 -44.56 -59.93
C ARG A 15 13.01 -45.19 -58.72
N ALA A 16 13.18 -46.51 -58.52
CA ALA A 16 12.65 -47.20 -57.35
C ALA A 16 13.31 -46.75 -56.04
N LYS A 17 14.64 -46.56 -56.04
CA LYS A 17 15.38 -45.98 -54.90
C LYS A 17 14.94 -44.56 -54.58
N LEU A 18 14.82 -43.69 -55.59
CA LEU A 18 14.38 -42.31 -55.42
C LEU A 18 12.96 -42.23 -54.83
N LYS A 19 12.06 -43.12 -55.25
CA LYS A 19 10.70 -43.21 -54.71
C LYS A 19 10.70 -43.64 -53.24
N LEU A 20 11.51 -44.64 -52.89
CA LEU A 20 11.66 -45.12 -51.51
C LEU A 20 12.25 -44.03 -50.59
N GLU A 21 13.25 -43.29 -51.06
CA GLU A 21 13.87 -42.21 -50.28
C GLU A 21 12.90 -41.04 -50.06
N ARG A 22 12.12 -40.66 -51.07
CA ARG A 22 11.05 -39.66 -50.94
C ARG A 22 9.97 -40.09 -49.96
N GLU A 23 9.56 -41.35 -49.99
CA GLU A 23 8.58 -41.90 -49.05
C GLU A 23 9.13 -41.93 -47.62
N ARG A 24 10.42 -42.25 -47.43
CA ARG A 24 11.09 -42.19 -46.12
C ARG A 24 11.16 -40.76 -45.57
N LYS A 25 11.57 -39.79 -46.39
CA LYS A 25 11.59 -38.36 -46.01
C LYS A 25 10.19 -37.85 -45.66
N ALA A 26 9.18 -38.17 -46.45
CA ALA A 26 7.79 -37.79 -46.16
C ALA A 26 7.28 -38.40 -44.84
N LYS A 27 7.65 -39.65 -44.53
CA LYS A 27 7.33 -40.30 -43.25
C LYS A 27 8.05 -39.64 -42.06
N GLU A 28 9.33 -39.33 -42.21
CA GLU A 28 10.12 -38.61 -41.18
C GLU A 28 9.56 -37.20 -40.93
N GLU A 29 9.17 -36.47 -41.98
CA GLU A 29 8.55 -35.15 -41.88
C GLU A 29 7.18 -35.22 -41.19
N ALA A 30 6.36 -36.21 -41.52
CA ALA A 30 5.06 -36.41 -40.87
C ALA A 30 5.20 -36.72 -39.37
N ILE A 31 6.21 -37.50 -38.97
CA ILE A 31 6.51 -37.77 -37.55
C ILE A 31 6.94 -36.49 -36.85
N LYS A 32 7.87 -35.71 -37.43
CA LYS A 32 8.31 -34.42 -36.87
C LYS A 32 7.15 -33.43 -36.72
N GLN A 33 6.26 -33.35 -37.71
CA GLN A 33 5.07 -32.49 -37.64
C GLN A 33 4.12 -32.92 -36.52
N ARG A 34 3.88 -34.23 -36.37
CA ARG A 34 3.05 -34.77 -35.28
C ARG A 34 3.67 -34.49 -33.91
N GLU A 35 4.97 -34.73 -33.75
CA GLU A 35 5.70 -34.45 -32.51
C GLU A 35 5.68 -32.95 -32.17
N ALA A 36 5.80 -32.08 -33.18
CA ALA A 36 5.70 -30.64 -32.99
C ALA A 36 4.29 -30.22 -32.51
N ILE A 37 3.22 -30.77 -33.09
CA ILE A 37 1.84 -30.52 -32.65
C ILE A 37 1.61 -31.00 -31.22
N GLU A 38 2.08 -32.21 -30.90
CA GLU A 38 1.98 -32.77 -29.55
C GLU A 38 2.80 -31.99 -28.53
N ALA A 39 3.99 -31.50 -28.91
CA ALA A 39 4.81 -30.62 -28.07
C ALA A 39 4.13 -29.28 -27.78
N VAL A 40 3.50 -28.65 -28.79
CA VAL A 40 2.72 -27.41 -28.60
C VAL A 40 1.53 -27.64 -27.67
N HIS A 41 0.81 -28.75 -27.82
CA HIS A 41 -0.30 -29.07 -26.93
C HIS A 41 0.17 -29.33 -25.49
N ARG A 42 1.30 -30.03 -25.31
CA ARG A 42 1.92 -30.24 -23.99
C ARG A 42 2.38 -28.93 -23.35
N CYS A 43 3.01 -28.03 -24.12
CA CYS A 43 3.41 -26.71 -23.64
C CYS A 43 2.19 -25.93 -23.12
N ARG A 44 1.12 -25.82 -23.92
CA ARG A 44 -0.13 -25.15 -23.52
C ARG A 44 -0.74 -25.73 -22.25
N SER A 45 -0.69 -27.06 -22.10
CA SER A 45 -1.19 -27.72 -20.88
C SER A 45 -0.35 -27.37 -19.65
N LEU A 46 0.98 -27.32 -19.79
CA LEU A 46 1.87 -26.91 -18.70
C LEU A 46 1.69 -25.44 -18.34
N ASP A 47 1.55 -24.57 -19.34
CA ASP A 47 1.30 -23.15 -19.14
C ASP A 47 -0.04 -22.92 -18.41
N ALA A 48 -1.08 -23.68 -18.77
CA ALA A 48 -2.35 -23.65 -18.05
C ALA A 48 -2.22 -24.11 -16.60
N ILE A 49 -1.47 -25.19 -16.34
CA ILE A 49 -1.21 -25.69 -14.98
C ILE A 49 -0.43 -24.65 -14.17
N HIS A 50 0.63 -24.06 -14.74
CA HIS A 50 1.40 -23.02 -14.06
C HIS A 50 0.55 -21.78 -13.77
N ALA A 51 -0.33 -21.38 -14.69
CA ALA A 51 -1.25 -20.28 -14.46
C ALA A 51 -2.20 -20.58 -13.28
N HIS A 52 -2.75 -21.79 -13.21
CA HIS A 52 -3.58 -22.21 -12.08
C HIS A 52 -2.81 -22.24 -10.76
N LEU A 53 -1.63 -22.86 -10.72
CA LEU A 53 -0.80 -22.91 -9.52
C LEU A 53 -0.45 -21.52 -9.00
N LYS A 54 -0.16 -20.58 -9.90
CA LYS A 54 0.14 -19.19 -9.53
C LYS A 54 -1.08 -18.48 -8.92
N VAL A 55 -2.28 -18.73 -9.44
CA VAL A 55 -3.53 -18.19 -8.86
C VAL A 55 -3.78 -18.76 -7.46
N ASP A 56 -3.60 -20.07 -7.30
CA ASP A 56 -3.79 -20.74 -6.01
C ASP A 56 -2.77 -20.27 -4.97
N GLU A 57 -1.50 -20.14 -5.36
CA GLU A 57 -0.43 -19.58 -4.53
C GLU A 57 -0.78 -18.16 -4.06
N GLN A 58 -1.21 -17.29 -4.99
CA GLN A 58 -1.56 -15.92 -4.67
C GLN A 58 -2.82 -15.83 -3.78
N MET A 59 -3.79 -16.72 -3.96
CA MET A 59 -4.95 -16.84 -3.08
C MET A 59 -4.53 -17.24 -1.66
N LEU A 60 -3.60 -18.20 -1.54
CA LEU A 60 -3.08 -18.64 -0.25
C LEU A 60 -2.29 -17.53 0.45
N GLU A 61 -1.45 -16.79 -0.28
CA GLU A 61 -0.72 -15.63 0.25
C GLU A 61 -1.69 -14.56 0.78
N ASN A 62 -2.76 -14.26 0.06
CA ASN A 62 -3.79 -13.32 0.51
C ASN A 62 -4.48 -13.78 1.79
N LEU A 63 -4.82 -15.08 1.87
CA LEU A 63 -5.40 -15.68 3.07
C LEU A 63 -4.44 -15.60 4.26
N LEU A 64 -3.16 -15.89 4.06
CA LEU A 64 -2.15 -15.84 5.12
C LEU A 64 -1.92 -14.39 5.59
N GLY A 65 -1.81 -13.45 4.65
CA GLY A 65 -1.60 -12.03 4.93
C GLY A 65 -2.72 -11.39 5.74
N GLY A 66 -3.98 -11.76 5.48
CA GLY A 66 -5.14 -11.26 6.24
C GLY A 66 -5.54 -12.13 7.44
N ARG A 67 -4.71 -13.09 7.89
CA ARG A 67 -5.06 -14.07 8.94
C ARG A 67 -6.42 -14.76 8.68
N GLY A 68 -6.68 -15.16 7.44
CA GLY A 68 -7.92 -15.81 7.00
C GLY A 68 -9.02 -14.84 6.54
N ILE A 69 -8.72 -13.55 6.39
CA ILE A 69 -9.62 -12.54 5.84
C ILE A 69 -9.08 -12.14 4.48
N VAL A 70 -9.93 -12.20 3.46
CA VAL A 70 -9.58 -11.81 2.10
C VAL A 70 -10.52 -10.70 1.69
N PHE A 71 -9.98 -9.50 1.59
CA PHE A 71 -10.72 -8.30 1.24
C PHE A 71 -9.93 -7.51 0.20
N PRO A 72 -10.06 -7.83 -1.10
CA PRO A 72 -9.59 -7.01 -2.20
C PRO A 72 -10.74 -6.12 -2.68
N SER A 73 -10.56 -4.80 -2.61
CA SER A 73 -11.53 -3.82 -3.11
C SER A 73 -10.85 -2.86 -4.08
N ILE A 74 -11.50 -2.57 -5.21
CA ILE A 74 -11.00 -1.60 -6.20
C ILE A 74 -11.77 -0.31 -6.01
N LEU A 75 -11.06 0.77 -5.72
CA LEU A 75 -11.65 2.08 -5.44
C LEU A 75 -11.01 3.14 -6.33
N GLU A 76 -11.80 4.14 -6.72
CA GLU A 76 -11.30 5.36 -7.31
C GLU A 76 -10.69 6.24 -6.22
N ALA A 77 -9.40 6.52 -6.32
CA ALA A 77 -8.68 7.33 -5.35
C ALA A 77 -9.08 8.80 -5.48
N VAL A 78 -9.53 9.38 -4.37
CA VAL A 78 -9.87 10.80 -4.24
C VAL A 78 -8.99 11.41 -3.18
N SER A 79 -8.33 12.53 -3.49
CA SER A 79 -7.56 13.25 -2.48
C SER A 79 -8.50 13.97 -1.52
N PHE A 80 -8.21 13.90 -0.21
CA PHE A 80 -8.91 14.71 0.79
C PHE A 80 -7.92 15.44 1.68
N GLN A 81 -8.39 16.52 2.31
CA GLN A 81 -7.58 17.27 3.26
C GLN A 81 -7.60 16.57 4.62
N GLY A 82 -6.54 15.81 4.90
CA GLY A 82 -6.34 15.10 6.16
C GLY A 82 -4.87 15.04 6.53
N SER A 83 -4.59 14.78 7.81
CA SER A 83 -3.23 14.58 8.30
C SER A 83 -2.96 13.10 8.61
N GLY A 84 -1.73 12.64 8.35
CA GLY A 84 -1.30 11.28 8.68
C GLY A 84 -1.52 10.23 7.57
N ASP A 85 -1.64 8.97 7.99
CA ASP A 85 -1.63 7.75 7.17
C ASP A 85 -3.00 7.07 7.07
N LYS A 86 -4.06 7.70 7.60
CA LYS A 86 -5.40 7.12 7.66
C LYS A 86 -6.24 7.48 6.43
N ILE A 87 -6.86 6.48 5.80
CA ILE A 87 -7.67 6.63 4.59
C ILE A 87 -9.16 6.54 4.90
N LYS A 88 -10.00 7.09 4.01
CA LYS A 88 -11.45 6.91 4.05
C LYS A 88 -11.86 5.86 3.02
N ILE A 89 -12.71 4.92 3.42
CA ILE A 89 -13.23 3.89 2.51
C ILE A 89 -14.76 3.84 2.56
N PRO A 90 -15.43 3.22 1.57
CA PRO A 90 -16.88 3.15 1.54
C PRO A 90 -17.47 2.33 2.70
N PRO A 91 -18.74 2.58 3.07
CA PRO A 91 -19.44 1.78 4.08
C PRO A 91 -19.70 0.33 3.63
N SER A 92 -19.77 0.03 2.33
CA SER A 92 -19.77 -1.35 1.84
C SER A 92 -18.58 -2.16 2.35
N CYS A 93 -17.39 -1.55 2.40
CA CYS A 93 -16.16 -2.18 2.89
C CYS A 93 -16.23 -2.52 4.38
N PHE A 94 -16.94 -1.71 5.18
CA PHE A 94 -17.20 -2.00 6.59
C PHE A 94 -17.96 -3.32 6.75
N THR A 95 -19.03 -3.48 5.96
CA THR A 95 -19.93 -4.64 6.06
C THR A 95 -19.16 -5.92 5.71
N GLU A 96 -18.41 -5.92 4.62
CA GLU A 96 -17.62 -7.08 4.19
C GLU A 96 -16.53 -7.47 5.21
N LEU A 97 -15.82 -6.49 5.77
CA LEU A 97 -14.83 -6.73 6.82
C LEU A 97 -15.47 -7.20 8.12
N SER A 98 -16.69 -6.73 8.44
CA SER A 98 -17.45 -7.16 9.61
C SER A 98 -17.90 -8.60 9.48
N ASP A 99 -18.41 -8.99 8.30
CA ASP A 99 -18.86 -10.36 8.03
C ASP A 99 -17.72 -11.38 8.15
N GLN A 100 -16.49 -10.96 7.83
CA GLN A 100 -15.28 -11.77 7.97
C GLN A 100 -14.61 -11.69 9.37
N GLY A 101 -15.18 -10.93 10.31
CA GLY A 101 -14.65 -10.79 11.67
C GLY A 101 -13.31 -10.04 11.75
N ALA A 102 -13.09 -9.04 10.89
CA ALA A 102 -11.84 -8.27 10.87
C ALA A 102 -11.65 -7.42 12.13
N PHE A 103 -12.73 -6.86 12.66
CA PHE A 103 -12.71 -5.97 13.82
C PHE A 103 -12.28 -6.67 15.11
N ASP A 104 -12.49 -7.99 15.22
CA ASP A 104 -12.06 -8.78 16.38
C ASP A 104 -10.53 -8.98 16.42
N LYS A 105 -9.85 -8.75 15.30
CA LYS A 105 -8.40 -8.97 15.15
C LYS A 105 -7.57 -7.72 15.48
N GLY A 106 -8.22 -6.63 15.92
CA GLY A 106 -7.59 -5.39 16.33
C GLY A 106 -7.60 -4.33 15.23
N THR A 107 -6.54 -3.51 15.19
CA THR A 107 -6.43 -2.40 14.23
C THR A 107 -6.38 -2.93 12.78
N LEU A 108 -7.18 -2.29 11.92
CA LEU A 108 -7.25 -2.64 10.52
C LEU A 108 -6.14 -1.92 9.73
N TYR A 109 -5.35 -2.70 9.01
CA TYR A 109 -4.35 -2.20 8.07
C TYR A 109 -4.70 -2.66 6.66
N PHE A 110 -4.40 -1.79 5.71
CA PHE A 110 -4.66 -2.00 4.31
C PHE A 110 -3.38 -1.76 3.50
N GLN A 111 -3.11 -2.67 2.58
CA GLN A 111 -2.13 -2.47 1.53
C GLN A 111 -2.85 -1.83 0.34
N LEU A 112 -2.34 -0.69 -0.11
CA LEU A 112 -2.82 0.04 -1.27
C LEU A 112 -1.86 -0.25 -2.42
N SER A 113 -2.38 -0.63 -3.58
CA SER A 113 -1.60 -0.81 -4.80
C SER A 113 -2.23 -0.03 -5.95
N VAL A 114 -1.42 0.58 -6.82
CA VAL A 114 -1.95 1.31 -7.98
C VAL A 114 -2.33 0.32 -9.08
N ILE A 115 -3.53 0.46 -9.63
CA ILE A 115 -3.97 -0.29 -10.81
C ILE A 115 -3.75 0.59 -12.04
N HIS A 116 -2.72 0.28 -12.82
CA HIS A 116 -2.50 0.95 -14.09
C HIS A 116 -3.53 0.44 -15.12
N GLN A 117 -4.41 1.33 -15.59
CA GLN A 117 -5.16 1.08 -16.83
C GLN A 117 -4.17 1.20 -17.99
N GLU A 118 -3.59 0.07 -18.39
CA GLU A 118 -2.72 0.01 -19.57
C GLU A 118 -3.52 0.31 -20.85
N GLY A 119 -3.40 1.53 -21.35
CA GLY A 119 -3.36 1.77 -22.78
C GLY A 119 -1.90 1.91 -23.20
N SER A 120 -1.38 0.94 -23.94
CA SER A 120 -0.07 0.95 -24.61
C SER A 120 1.18 0.80 -23.72
N SER A 121 1.70 -0.43 -23.58
CA SER A 121 2.85 -0.89 -24.38
C SER A 121 3.49 -2.09 -23.69
N GLU A 122 3.44 -3.23 -24.37
CA GLU A 122 4.27 -4.39 -24.08
C GLU A 122 5.75 -3.98 -24.09
N MET A 123 6.36 -3.78 -22.92
CA MET A 123 7.77 -4.12 -22.68
C MET A 123 7.93 -4.51 -21.21
N ILE A 124 8.22 -5.78 -21.03
CA ILE A 124 8.67 -6.40 -19.79
C ILE A 124 9.88 -5.62 -19.28
N ASN A 125 9.70 -4.82 -18.23
CA ASN A 125 10.78 -4.50 -17.31
C ASN A 125 10.42 -5.16 -15.99
N ALA A 126 11.23 -6.15 -15.59
CA ALA A 126 11.09 -6.92 -14.37
C ALA A 126 11.39 -6.10 -13.08
N ASP A 127 11.07 -4.80 -13.07
CA ASP A 127 11.29 -3.90 -11.94
C ASP A 127 10.25 -2.76 -11.85
N SER A 128 9.12 -2.84 -12.55
CA SER A 128 7.95 -2.03 -12.18
C SER A 128 7.33 -2.62 -10.90
N LYS A 129 8.04 -2.48 -9.77
CA LYS A 129 7.44 -2.69 -8.46
C LYS A 129 6.20 -1.82 -8.41
N GLN A 130 5.04 -2.46 -8.44
CA GLN A 130 3.77 -1.80 -8.21
C GLN A 130 3.93 -0.97 -6.93
N LEU A 131 3.77 0.35 -7.06
CA LEU A 131 3.89 1.27 -5.93
C LEU A 131 2.85 0.84 -4.91
N THR A 132 3.33 0.31 -3.79
CA THR A 132 2.51 -0.22 -2.71
C THR A 132 2.76 0.59 -1.46
N THR A 133 1.69 0.97 -0.79
CA THR A 133 1.75 1.67 0.49
C THR A 133 0.87 0.96 1.49
N HIS A 134 1.17 1.12 2.77
CA HIS A 134 0.35 0.56 3.84
C HIS A 134 -0.27 1.72 4.62
N SER A 135 -1.58 1.63 4.82
CA SER A 135 -2.38 2.66 5.47
C SER A 135 -3.41 2.03 6.40
N SER A 136 -3.84 2.78 7.40
CA SER A 136 -4.95 2.39 8.28
C SER A 136 -6.24 3.09 7.87
N VAL A 137 -7.40 2.62 8.34
CA VAL A 137 -8.68 3.29 8.05
C VAL A 137 -8.98 4.36 9.10
N LEU A 138 -9.38 5.55 8.64
CA LEU A 138 -9.92 6.64 9.46
C LEU A 138 -11.40 6.40 9.74
N GLU A 139 -12.18 6.30 8.67
CA GLU A 139 -13.64 6.18 8.72
C GLU A 139 -14.21 5.54 7.46
N PHE A 140 -15.43 5.01 7.59
CA PHE A 140 -16.17 4.33 6.52
C PHE A 140 -17.25 5.24 5.94
N THR A 141 -16.87 6.41 5.45
CA THR A 141 -17.78 7.49 5.00
C THR A 141 -17.56 7.90 3.56
N ALA A 142 -16.64 7.27 2.83
CA ALA A 142 -16.39 7.62 1.43
C ALA A 142 -17.57 7.23 0.54
N GLU A 143 -17.69 7.88 -0.63
CA GLU A 143 -18.71 7.52 -1.62
C GLU A 143 -18.46 6.10 -2.14
N GLU A 144 -19.53 5.35 -2.40
CA GLU A 144 -19.44 3.97 -2.89
C GLU A 144 -18.62 3.90 -4.20
N GLY A 145 -17.59 3.07 -4.20
CA GLY A 145 -16.63 2.96 -5.31
C GLY A 145 -15.45 3.94 -5.26
N SER A 146 -15.37 4.82 -4.25
CA SER A 146 -14.27 5.78 -4.08
C SER A 146 -13.52 5.59 -2.76
N GLY A 147 -12.24 5.94 -2.73
CA GLY A 147 -11.37 5.88 -1.55
C GLY A 147 -10.66 7.20 -1.30
N GLY A 148 -10.88 7.79 -0.12
CA GLY A 148 -10.24 9.03 0.29
C GLY A 148 -8.80 8.81 0.74
N LEU A 149 -7.82 9.38 0.03
CA LEU A 149 -6.40 9.34 0.38
C LEU A 149 -5.91 10.70 0.90
N PRO A 150 -5.15 10.75 2.01
CA PRO A 150 -4.52 11.98 2.46
C PRO A 150 -3.32 12.33 1.54
N PRO A 151 -2.86 13.60 1.53
CA PRO A 151 -1.84 14.06 0.58
C PRO A 151 -0.53 13.27 0.62
N HIS A 152 -0.09 12.84 1.80
CA HIS A 152 1.13 12.04 1.96
C HIS A 152 1.02 10.65 1.30
N VAL A 153 -0.11 9.98 1.49
CA VAL A 153 -0.38 8.67 0.89
C VAL A 153 -0.56 8.82 -0.62
N TRP A 154 -1.22 9.90 -1.06
CA TRP A 154 -1.37 10.22 -2.48
C TRP A 154 -0.02 10.42 -3.17
N SER A 155 0.88 11.24 -2.62
CA SER A 155 2.20 11.49 -3.21
C SER A 155 3.07 10.23 -3.27
N ASN A 156 2.91 9.30 -2.32
CA ASN A 156 3.63 8.03 -2.33
C ASN A 156 3.10 7.06 -3.41
N LEU A 157 1.79 7.08 -3.68
CA LEU A 157 1.18 6.22 -4.70
C LEU A 157 1.29 6.80 -6.11
N PHE A 158 1.23 8.13 -6.25
CA PHE A 158 1.21 8.85 -7.53
C PHE A 158 2.34 9.91 -7.61
N PRO A 159 3.61 9.50 -7.72
CA PRO A 159 4.75 10.43 -7.70
C PRO A 159 4.96 11.21 -9.02
N LEU A 160 4.56 10.65 -10.16
CA LEU A 160 4.62 11.29 -11.47
C LEU A 160 3.33 10.96 -12.24
N ASP A 161 2.57 11.98 -12.60
CA ASP A 161 1.30 11.94 -13.34
C ASP A 161 0.12 11.30 -12.59
N SER A 162 -0.77 12.15 -12.07
CA SER A 162 -2.10 11.70 -11.63
C SER A 162 -2.91 11.30 -12.86
N PRO A 163 -3.27 10.02 -13.06
CA PRO A 163 -4.21 9.66 -14.12
C PRO A 163 -5.55 10.37 -13.89
N LYS A 164 -6.32 10.58 -14.95
CA LYS A 164 -7.64 11.25 -14.88
C LYS A 164 -8.62 10.57 -13.92
N ALA A 165 -8.46 9.27 -13.69
CA ALA A 165 -9.18 8.46 -12.72
C ALA A 165 -8.19 7.45 -12.11
N PRO A 166 -7.53 7.78 -10.98
CA PRO A 166 -6.61 6.85 -10.34
C PRO A 166 -7.38 5.73 -9.67
N LEU A 167 -7.19 4.49 -10.14
CA LEU A 167 -7.74 3.29 -9.50
C LEU A 167 -6.70 2.69 -8.58
N ILE A 168 -7.12 2.36 -7.36
CA ILE A 168 -6.31 1.69 -6.35
C ILE A 168 -6.97 0.38 -5.94
N GLU A 169 -6.16 -0.65 -5.74
CA GLU A 169 -6.57 -1.86 -5.04
C GLU A 169 -6.28 -1.68 -3.55
N VAL A 170 -7.30 -1.87 -2.72
CA VAL A 170 -7.22 -1.88 -1.26
C VAL A 170 -7.34 -3.31 -0.79
N ARG A 171 -6.27 -3.83 -0.17
CA ARG A 171 -6.23 -5.18 0.37
C ARG A 171 -6.11 -5.17 1.89
N TYR A 172 -6.97 -5.88 2.60
CA TYR A 172 -6.76 -6.10 4.04
C TYR A 172 -5.50 -6.92 4.30
N VAL A 173 -4.64 -6.40 5.18
CA VAL A 173 -3.41 -7.08 5.60
C VAL A 173 -3.26 -6.99 7.11
N TRP A 174 -2.81 -8.06 7.73
CA TRP A 174 -2.46 -8.07 9.14
C TRP A 174 -0.96 -7.76 9.30
N LEU A 175 -0.64 -6.65 9.95
CA LEU A 175 0.74 -6.24 10.20
C LEU A 175 1.13 -6.52 11.66
N PRO A 176 2.18 -7.32 11.92
CA PRO A 176 2.74 -7.45 13.26
C PRO A 176 3.42 -6.15 13.69
N LYS A 177 3.53 -5.93 15.00
CA LYS A 177 4.31 -4.81 15.54
C LYS A 177 5.78 -4.95 15.13
N GLY A 178 6.30 -3.93 14.45
CA GLY A 178 7.71 -3.85 14.11
C GLY A 178 8.58 -3.76 15.36
N THR A 179 9.68 -4.51 15.38
CA THR A 179 10.66 -4.50 16.49
C THR A 179 11.84 -3.57 16.23
N TYR A 180 12.08 -3.24 14.97
CA TYR A 180 13.19 -2.41 14.53
C TYR A 180 12.79 -1.61 13.29
N ALA A 181 13.15 -0.33 13.26
CA ALA A 181 12.99 0.54 12.10
C ALA A 181 14.30 1.28 11.86
N LYS A 182 14.77 1.26 10.61
CA LYS A 182 15.91 2.05 10.15
C LYS A 182 15.36 3.21 9.34
N LEU A 183 15.62 4.44 9.81
CA LEU A 183 15.13 5.66 9.16
C LEU A 183 16.33 6.46 8.65
N GLU A 184 16.18 7.05 7.48
CA GLU A 184 17.14 7.96 6.89
C GLU A 184 16.56 9.38 6.93
N PRO A 185 17.30 10.37 7.46
CA PRO A 185 16.84 11.74 7.45
C PRO A 185 16.92 12.32 6.04
N ASP A 186 15.80 12.84 5.56
CA ASP A 186 15.68 13.47 4.24
C ASP A 186 16.40 14.84 4.20
N VAL A 187 16.46 15.55 5.34
CA VAL A 187 17.01 16.91 5.43
C VAL A 187 18.39 16.92 6.10
N PHE A 188 19.33 17.61 5.45
CA PHE A 188 20.66 17.88 6.00
C PHE A 188 20.55 18.67 7.32
N GLY A 189 21.06 18.10 8.41
CA GLY A 189 21.08 18.74 9.74
C GLY A 189 20.41 17.95 10.86
N PHE A 190 19.55 16.97 10.55
CA PHE A 190 18.97 16.11 11.59
C PHE A 190 20.04 15.27 12.32
N SER A 191 21.04 14.78 11.57
CA SER A 191 22.19 14.05 12.13
C SER A 191 23.09 14.90 13.03
N ASN A 192 23.01 16.23 12.91
CA ASN A 192 23.80 17.18 13.71
C ASN A 192 23.12 17.55 15.05
N LEU A 193 21.89 17.06 15.29
CA LEU A 193 21.22 17.26 16.57
C LEU A 193 21.87 16.40 17.67
N PRO A 194 22.19 16.98 18.84
CA PRO A 194 22.62 16.20 19.99
C PRO A 194 21.47 15.24 20.39
N ASN A 195 21.79 13.95 20.55
CA ASN A 195 20.82 12.90 20.87
C ASN A 195 19.64 12.78 19.88
N HIS A 196 19.87 12.89 18.56
CA HIS A 196 18.86 12.69 17.51
C HIS A 196 17.99 11.43 17.69
N LYS A 197 18.55 10.33 18.24
CA LYS A 197 17.79 9.12 18.61
C LYS A 197 16.70 9.40 19.64
N ALA A 198 17.05 10.06 20.76
CA ALA A 198 16.10 10.34 21.83
C ALA A 198 15.03 11.34 21.36
N VAL A 199 15.42 12.33 20.54
CA VAL A 199 14.49 13.28 19.92
C VAL A 199 13.50 12.54 19.03
N LEU A 200 13.98 11.66 18.15
CA LEU A 200 13.13 10.86 17.27
C LEU A 200 12.21 9.92 18.05
N GLU A 201 12.73 9.19 19.03
CA GLU A 201 11.94 8.28 19.88
C GLU A 201 10.84 9.03 20.64
N THR A 202 11.17 10.21 21.19
CA THR A 202 10.20 11.05 21.91
C THR A 202 9.13 11.58 20.96
N ASN A 203 9.51 12.09 19.79
CA ASN A 203 8.56 12.56 18.79
C ASN A 203 7.65 11.45 18.28
N LEU A 204 8.18 10.25 18.02
CA LEU A 204 7.38 9.09 17.62
C LEU A 204 6.42 8.66 18.74
N GLN A 205 6.89 8.62 19.99
CA GLN A 205 6.03 8.29 21.14
C GLN A 205 4.95 9.36 21.36
N GLN A 206 5.28 10.65 21.22
CA GLN A 206 4.32 11.75 21.28
C GLN A 206 3.32 11.65 20.14
N HIS A 207 3.76 11.44 18.91
CA HIS A 207 2.87 11.24 17.76
C HIS A 207 1.89 10.09 18.00
N MET A 208 2.38 8.94 18.49
CA MET A 208 1.54 7.80 18.87
C MET A 208 0.52 8.17 19.96
N LYS A 209 0.94 8.87 21.01
CA LYS A 209 0.05 9.29 22.11
C LYS A 209 -1.00 10.30 21.68
N VAL A 210 -0.64 11.23 20.79
CA VAL A 210 -1.44 12.40 20.47
C VAL A 210 -2.38 12.14 19.29
N PHE A 211 -1.96 11.35 18.30
CA PHE A 211 -2.73 11.12 17.07
C PHE A 211 -3.37 9.73 16.98
N HIS A 212 -2.88 8.76 17.76
CA HIS A 212 -3.37 7.36 17.70
C HIS A 212 -4.02 6.89 19.01
N LYS A 213 -4.22 7.79 19.97
CA LYS A 213 -5.02 7.54 21.17
C LYS A 213 -6.24 8.46 21.18
N SER A 214 -7.38 7.92 21.57
CA SER A 214 -8.58 8.72 21.77
C SER A 214 -8.39 9.68 22.97
N LEU A 215 -8.72 10.94 22.75
CA LEU A 215 -8.64 12.01 23.73
C LEU A 215 -10.01 12.18 24.39
N GLN A 216 -10.03 12.26 25.71
CA GLN A 216 -11.25 12.47 26.47
C GLN A 216 -11.42 13.95 26.77
N CYS A 217 -12.52 14.53 26.30
CA CYS A 217 -12.91 15.89 26.61
C CYS A 217 -13.57 15.98 27.99
N PRO A 218 -13.39 17.08 28.75
CA PRO A 218 -14.09 17.27 30.01
C PRO A 218 -15.62 17.34 29.88
N CYS A 219 -16.15 17.57 28.67
CA CYS A 219 -17.59 17.46 28.38
C CYS A 219 -18.09 16.00 28.30
N GLY A 220 -17.19 15.01 28.40
CA GLY A 220 -17.50 13.59 28.42
C GLY A 220 -17.35 12.87 27.08
N VAL A 221 -17.10 13.57 25.97
CA VAL A 221 -16.87 12.91 24.67
C VAL A 221 -15.44 12.36 24.56
N VAL A 222 -15.30 11.26 23.83
CA VAL A 222 -14.02 10.63 23.52
C VAL A 222 -13.85 10.70 22.01
N LEU A 223 -12.87 11.47 21.54
CA LEU A 223 -12.66 11.75 20.11
C LEU A 223 -11.17 11.68 19.76
N GLU A 224 -10.85 11.43 18.50
CA GLU A 224 -9.46 11.55 18.01
C GLU A 224 -9.06 13.02 17.88
N LYS A 225 -7.75 13.32 17.79
CA LYS A 225 -7.23 14.70 17.80
C LYS A 225 -7.91 15.64 16.80
N GLU A 226 -8.05 15.23 15.54
CA GLU A 226 -8.65 16.08 14.51
C GLU A 226 -10.10 16.45 14.85
N GLN A 227 -10.89 15.46 15.29
CA GLN A 227 -12.27 15.65 15.73
C GLN A 227 -12.33 16.44 17.04
N MET A 228 -11.35 16.28 17.93
CA MET A 228 -11.25 17.00 19.18
C MET A 228 -11.01 18.50 18.94
N VAL A 229 -10.18 18.86 17.97
CA VAL A 229 -9.95 20.26 17.56
C VAL A 229 -11.24 20.88 17.02
N GLN A 230 -11.98 20.16 16.17
CA GLN A 230 -13.27 20.64 15.63
C GLN A 230 -14.35 20.74 16.73
N HIS A 231 -14.38 19.77 17.65
CA HIS A 231 -15.29 19.76 18.79
C HIS A 231 -14.99 20.89 19.80
N GLN A 232 -13.72 21.19 20.05
CA GLN A 232 -13.31 22.31 20.90
C GLN A 232 -13.67 23.66 20.29
N ALA A 233 -13.63 23.78 18.96
CA ALA A 233 -14.08 24.98 18.26
C ALA A 233 -15.60 25.23 18.38
N SER A 234 -16.40 24.17 18.61
CA SER A 234 -17.87 24.27 18.75
C SER A 234 -18.36 24.35 20.20
N ILE A 235 -17.56 23.96 21.20
CA ILE A 235 -17.93 24.05 22.63
C ILE A 235 -17.44 25.36 23.25
N SER A 236 -18.37 26.30 23.45
CA SER A 236 -18.14 27.64 24.01
C SER A 236 -17.39 27.71 25.37
N PRO A 237 -17.66 26.88 26.40
CA PRO A 237 -16.95 27.01 27.69
C PRO A 237 -15.50 26.50 27.67
N HIS A 238 -15.09 25.74 26.63
CA HIS A 238 -13.73 25.20 26.47
C HIS A 238 -12.96 25.85 25.31
N ARG A 239 -13.52 26.91 24.71
CA ARG A 239 -12.86 27.73 23.67
C ARG A 239 -11.52 28.32 24.14
N LEU A 240 -11.34 28.37 25.46
CA LEU A 240 -10.12 28.77 26.14
C LEU A 240 -9.16 27.61 26.38
N LEU A 241 -9.37 26.39 25.87
CA LEU A 241 -8.44 25.28 26.00
C LEU A 241 -8.01 24.83 24.61
N ILE A 242 -6.72 24.97 24.31
CA ILE A 242 -6.09 24.47 23.09
C ILE A 242 -5.33 23.17 23.40
N THR A 243 -5.24 22.27 22.44
CA THR A 243 -4.37 21.09 22.56
C THR A 243 -2.93 21.50 22.30
N CYS A 244 -2.04 21.25 23.26
CA CYS A 244 -0.62 21.50 23.06
C CYS A 244 -0.11 20.63 21.90
N TRP A 245 0.55 21.22 20.91
CA TRP A 245 1.08 20.45 19.78
C TRP A 245 2.03 19.33 20.23
N PHE A 246 2.82 19.58 21.28
CA PHE A 246 3.90 18.71 21.73
C PHE A 246 3.44 17.60 22.70
N CYS A 247 2.63 17.90 23.72
CA CYS A 247 2.17 16.89 24.69
C CYS A 247 0.74 16.37 24.43
N GLY A 248 -0.07 17.07 23.63
CA GLY A 248 -1.47 16.73 23.37
C GLY A 248 -2.43 17.04 24.52
N ASP A 249 -1.91 17.50 25.66
CA ASP A 249 -2.72 17.93 26.80
C ASP A 249 -3.49 19.21 26.49
N MET A 250 -4.64 19.37 27.15
CA MET A 250 -5.48 20.56 27.03
C MET A 250 -4.96 21.66 27.96
N VAL A 251 -4.55 22.79 27.37
CA VAL A 251 -3.95 23.92 28.09
C VAL A 251 -4.66 25.22 27.77
N GLN A 252 -4.62 26.20 28.66
CA GLN A 252 -5.35 27.45 28.47
C GLN A 252 -4.85 28.23 27.24
N SER A 253 -5.79 28.76 26.46
CA SER A 253 -5.61 29.59 25.29
C SER A 253 -5.10 30.95 25.75
N GLY A 254 -3.78 31.06 25.83
CA GLY A 254 -3.09 32.33 26.02
C GLY A 254 -2.40 32.49 27.37
N THR A 255 -1.11 32.20 27.39
CA THR A 255 -0.13 33.24 27.70
C THR A 255 0.79 33.41 26.50
N LEU A 256 0.96 34.66 26.06
CA LEU A 256 1.93 35.03 25.03
C LEU A 256 3.30 34.58 25.54
N ALA A 257 4.06 33.82 24.75
CA ALA A 257 5.38 33.38 25.19
C ALA A 257 6.22 34.60 25.60
N THR A 258 6.77 34.57 26.81
CA THR A 258 7.64 35.64 27.33
C THR A 258 8.91 35.77 26.49
N ASP A 259 9.38 34.65 25.92
CA ASP A 259 10.51 34.59 25.00
C ASP A 259 10.14 35.09 23.58
N VAL A 260 10.98 35.98 23.04
CA VAL A 260 10.82 36.57 21.70
C VAL A 260 10.91 35.50 20.60
N CYS A 261 11.76 34.49 20.74
CA CYS A 261 11.93 33.42 19.76
C CYS A 261 10.66 32.57 19.63
N TYR A 262 10.03 32.19 20.75
CA TYR A 262 8.79 31.41 20.72
C TYR A 262 7.61 32.19 20.12
N ARG A 263 7.55 33.51 20.36
CA ARG A 263 6.53 34.38 19.72
C ARG A 263 6.69 34.47 18.21
N LEU A 264 7.92 34.57 17.70
CA LEU A 264 8.19 34.62 16.26
C LEU A 264 7.84 33.29 15.56
N SER A 265 7.92 32.17 16.28
CA SER A 265 7.49 30.85 15.80
C SER A 265 6.00 30.57 16.00
N GLY A 266 5.22 31.52 16.53
CA GLY A 266 3.78 31.35 16.77
C GLY A 266 3.43 30.39 17.91
N LEU A 267 4.39 30.05 18.78
CA LEU A 267 4.19 29.12 19.89
C LEU A 267 3.63 29.85 21.12
N THR A 268 2.72 29.19 21.83
CA THR A 268 2.29 29.63 23.17
C THR A 268 3.40 29.41 24.21
N GLU A 269 3.34 30.09 25.37
CA GLU A 269 4.34 29.91 26.43
C GLU A 269 4.47 28.44 26.86
N ASN A 270 3.35 27.74 26.97
CA ASN A 270 3.31 26.32 27.25
C ASN A 270 3.97 25.47 26.15
N GLU A 271 3.75 25.80 24.88
CA GLU A 271 4.38 25.08 23.75
C GLU A 271 5.88 25.35 23.63
N GLY A 272 6.35 26.55 23.99
CA GLY A 272 7.78 26.85 24.08
C GLY A 272 8.47 26.02 25.18
N VAL A 273 7.82 25.88 26.35
CA VAL A 273 8.34 25.07 27.46
C VAL A 273 8.23 23.57 27.17
N CYS A 274 7.12 23.11 26.59
CA CYS A 274 6.92 21.70 26.23
C CYS A 274 7.77 21.29 25.02
N GLY A 275 8.02 22.18 24.06
CA GLY A 275 8.90 21.91 22.93
C GLY A 275 10.39 21.89 23.31
N SER A 276 10.77 22.58 24.39
CA SER A 276 12.14 22.60 24.92
C SER A 276 12.41 21.53 25.97
N LYS A 277 11.40 21.06 26.70
CA LYS A 277 11.49 19.98 27.68
C LYS A 277 10.78 18.74 27.16
N THR A 278 11.53 17.67 26.92
CA THR A 278 11.01 16.31 26.61
C THR A 278 10.30 15.64 27.81
N ALA A 279 9.67 16.41 28.70
CA ALA A 279 8.98 15.94 29.90
C ALA A 279 7.45 16.08 29.75
N PRO A 280 6.65 15.23 30.43
CA PRO A 280 5.19 15.36 30.44
C PRO A 280 4.75 16.70 31.06
N CYS A 281 3.73 17.31 30.48
CA CYS A 281 3.12 18.54 30.96
C CYS A 281 2.35 18.21 32.25
N ASP A 282 2.86 18.57 33.43
CA ASP A 282 2.03 18.58 34.63
C ASP A 282 0.99 19.69 34.44
N ALA A 283 -0.28 19.29 34.31
CA ALA A 283 -1.39 20.23 34.35
C ALA A 283 -1.23 21.10 35.60
N PRO A 284 -1.41 22.44 35.52
CA PRO A 284 -1.36 23.26 36.71
C PRO A 284 -2.44 22.75 37.67
N ALA A 285 -2.00 22.14 38.77
CA ALA A 285 -2.84 21.94 39.94
C ALA A 285 -3.46 23.30 40.26
N GLY A 286 -4.79 23.33 40.32
CA GLY A 286 -5.54 24.52 40.70
C GLY A 286 -4.93 25.14 41.95
N GLY A 287 -4.39 26.34 41.79
CA GLY A 287 -3.89 27.17 42.86
C GLY A 287 -4.60 28.50 42.81
N LEU A 288 -5.66 28.60 43.62
CA LEU A 288 -6.33 29.78 44.20
C LEU A 288 -6.33 31.08 43.38
#